data_AF-A0A969NLT0-F1
#
_entry.id   AF-A0A969NLT0-F1
#
_cell.length_a   1.000
_cell.length_b   1.000
_cell.length_c   1.000
_cell.angle_alpha   90.00
_cell.angle_beta   90.00
_cell.angle_gamma   90.00
#
_symmetry.space_group_name_H-M   'P 1'
#
loop_
_entity.id
_entity.type
_entity.pdbx_description
1 polymer ?
#
loop_
_entity_poly.entity_id
_entity_poly.type
_entity_poly.pdbx_seq_one_letter_code
_entity_poly.pdbx_strand_id
1 'polypeptide(L)'
;MYQADAVTLHLYNGHGLNSQIDSNSTYPFFSSEEVQLILGQPFRSWQKLQNNDQLKLIPDNKQIWITEYNLFENVFGKNNRDKQQRVMGSWTHGLYALTMSLLFLEDSRIAIACNHVLTGNSRFAAIFANKGSFINPSDEDFRVKPKSLSATGSTLSLLGEATSGMTQAQKIDFSPESTLVGKKNFKYPALYGWTFNDGKHSQAIITNLSNQNIRINLEQIFSDSVSYQQFSAAPQTLIKGNEVIKRKSDTVFPEIMLPAYSVTKLSSLPSF
;
A
#
# COMPACT_ATOMS: atom_id res chain seq x y z
N MET A 1 -10.93 -34.48 11.71
CA MET A 1 -11.61 -33.19 11.98
C MET A 1 -10.53 -32.21 12.41
N TYR A 2 -10.24 -31.17 11.62
CA TYR A 2 -9.14 -30.24 11.94
C TYR A 2 -9.58 -29.28 13.06
N GLN A 3 -8.88 -29.36 14.20
CA GLN A 3 -9.22 -28.65 15.44
C GLN A 3 -8.90 -27.15 15.43
N ALA A 4 -7.98 -26.68 14.57
CA ALA A 4 -7.57 -25.29 14.56
C ALA A 4 -8.64 -24.37 13.95
N ASP A 5 -8.89 -23.20 14.56
CA ASP A 5 -9.88 -22.21 14.09
C ASP A 5 -9.35 -21.33 12.94
N ALA A 6 -8.03 -21.17 12.85
CA ALA A 6 -7.37 -20.34 11.86
C ALA A 6 -6.03 -20.93 11.38
N VAL A 7 -5.58 -20.48 10.21
CA VAL A 7 -4.24 -20.71 9.67
C VAL A 7 -3.49 -19.39 9.62
N THR A 8 -2.23 -19.38 10.06
CA THR A 8 -1.38 -18.19 10.06
C THR A 8 -0.46 -18.14 8.85
N LEU A 9 -0.36 -16.98 8.20
CA LEU A 9 0.53 -16.76 7.04
C LEU A 9 1.45 -15.56 7.29
N HIS A 10 2.73 -15.68 6.92
CA HIS A 10 3.67 -14.57 6.88
C HIS A 10 4.00 -14.26 5.42
N LEU A 11 3.66 -13.04 4.97
CA LEU A 11 3.73 -12.65 3.57
C LEU A 11 4.76 -11.55 3.35
N TYR A 12 6.00 -11.97 3.11
CA TYR A 12 7.13 -11.11 2.78
C TYR A 12 7.48 -11.23 1.31
N ASN A 13 7.09 -10.22 0.53
CA ASN A 13 7.30 -10.20 -0.92
C ASN A 13 8.37 -9.17 -1.31
N GLY A 14 9.19 -9.52 -2.29
CA GLY A 14 10.21 -8.61 -2.81
C GLY A 14 9.64 -7.50 -3.69
N HIS A 15 10.44 -6.45 -3.88
CA HIS A 15 10.16 -5.34 -4.82
C HIS A 15 10.21 -5.77 -6.30
N GLY A 16 10.81 -6.92 -6.62
CA GLY A 16 10.72 -7.51 -7.96
C GLY A 16 11.70 -6.98 -9.00
N LEU A 17 12.58 -6.05 -8.68
CA LEU A 17 13.59 -5.57 -9.63
C LEU A 17 14.71 -6.61 -9.83
N ASN A 18 15.25 -6.65 -11.04
CA ASN A 18 16.41 -7.47 -11.40
C ASN A 18 17.60 -6.61 -11.89
N SER A 19 17.39 -5.30 -12.03
CA SER A 19 18.42 -4.34 -12.44
C SER A 19 19.54 -4.27 -11.40
N GLN A 20 20.75 -4.03 -11.88
CA GLN A 20 21.87 -3.70 -11.00
C GLN A 20 21.68 -2.30 -10.42
N ILE A 21 22.17 -2.10 -9.20
CA ILE A 21 22.23 -0.77 -8.58
C ILE A 21 23.39 -0.02 -9.25
N ASP A 22 23.12 1.13 -9.85
CA ASP A 22 24.15 2.03 -10.36
C ASP A 22 24.94 2.60 -9.17
N SER A 23 26.26 2.47 -9.21
CA SER A 23 27.16 2.97 -8.16
C SER A 23 27.08 4.48 -7.96
N ASN A 24 26.59 5.22 -8.95
CA ASN A 24 26.40 6.68 -8.87
C ASN A 24 24.99 7.10 -8.46
N SER A 25 24.07 6.14 -8.28
CA SER A 25 22.69 6.46 -7.87
C SER A 25 22.59 6.83 -6.39
N THR A 26 21.67 7.74 -6.07
CA THR A 26 21.33 8.08 -4.69
C THR A 26 20.12 7.25 -4.24
N TYR A 27 20.07 6.93 -2.95
CA TYR A 27 18.94 6.21 -2.37
C TYR A 27 17.65 7.04 -2.48
N PRO A 28 16.52 6.46 -2.89
CA PRO A 28 16.28 5.03 -3.13
C PRO A 28 16.74 4.52 -4.51
N PHE A 29 17.27 3.30 -4.55
CA PHE A 29 17.97 2.71 -5.71
C PHE A 29 17.02 2.06 -6.74
N PHE A 30 16.12 2.86 -7.31
CA PHE A 30 15.27 2.47 -8.45
C PHE A 30 14.94 3.69 -9.31
N SER A 31 14.67 3.50 -10.60
CA SER A 31 14.28 4.61 -11.51
C SER A 31 12.76 4.80 -11.62
N SER A 32 12.32 5.89 -12.26
CA SER A 32 10.90 6.15 -12.54
C SER A 32 10.23 5.05 -13.36
N GLU A 33 10.97 4.43 -14.28
CA GLU A 33 10.48 3.37 -15.17
C GLU A 33 10.27 2.06 -14.41
N GLU A 34 11.00 1.88 -13.31
CA GLU A 34 10.93 0.69 -12.47
C GLU A 34 9.75 0.70 -11.48
N VAL A 35 9.12 1.86 -11.28
CA VAL A 35 8.00 2.01 -10.33
C VAL A 35 6.86 1.06 -10.66
N GLN A 36 6.53 0.90 -11.95
CA GLN A 36 5.47 -0.01 -12.38
C GLN A 36 5.82 -1.49 -12.13
N LEU A 37 7.11 -1.84 -12.13
CA LEU A 37 7.56 -3.19 -11.79
C LEU A 37 7.37 -3.47 -10.30
N ILE A 38 7.65 -2.47 -9.45
CA ILE A 38 7.50 -2.54 -7.99
C ILE A 38 6.03 -2.59 -7.59
N LEU A 39 5.21 -1.65 -8.07
CA LEU A 39 3.79 -1.56 -7.71
C LEU A 39 2.93 -2.68 -8.32
N GLY A 40 3.42 -3.38 -9.35
CA GLY A 40 2.80 -4.60 -9.86
C GLY A 40 3.10 -5.86 -9.04
N GLN A 41 4.10 -5.86 -8.15
CA GLN A 41 4.47 -7.05 -7.39
C GLN A 41 3.45 -7.51 -6.34
N PRO A 42 2.74 -6.63 -5.60
CA PRO A 42 1.66 -7.05 -4.72
C PRO A 42 0.63 -7.90 -5.45
N PHE A 43 0.12 -7.42 -6.59
CA PHE A 43 -0.85 -8.15 -7.43
C PHE A 43 -0.31 -9.48 -7.93
N ARG A 44 0.91 -9.48 -8.48
CA ARG A 44 1.53 -10.69 -9.01
C ARG A 44 1.76 -11.74 -7.91
N SER A 45 2.19 -11.30 -6.73
CA SER A 45 2.45 -12.19 -5.59
C SER A 45 1.16 -12.71 -4.99
N TRP A 46 0.14 -11.86 -4.92
CA TRP A 46 -1.21 -12.24 -4.48
C TRP A 46 -1.85 -13.26 -5.43
N GLN A 47 -1.83 -13.02 -6.74
CA GLN A 47 -2.32 -14.00 -7.72
C GLN A 47 -1.57 -15.33 -7.63
N LYS A 48 -0.24 -15.30 -7.42
CA LYS A 48 0.55 -16.51 -7.20
C LYS A 48 0.11 -17.25 -5.94
N LEU A 49 -0.17 -16.54 -4.85
CA LEU A 49 -0.64 -17.11 -3.60
C LEU A 49 -2.03 -17.72 -3.74
N GLN A 50 -2.98 -17.01 -4.37
CA GLN A 50 -4.33 -17.52 -4.67
C GLN A 50 -4.29 -18.80 -5.52
N ASN A 51 -3.32 -18.88 -6.44
CA ASN A 51 -3.11 -20.07 -7.28
C ASN A 51 -2.31 -21.18 -6.59
N ASN A 52 -1.80 -20.97 -5.38
CA ASN A 52 -1.03 -21.97 -4.64
C ASN A 52 -1.94 -23.07 -4.09
N ASP A 53 -1.63 -24.32 -4.40
CA ASP A 53 -2.44 -25.47 -3.95
C ASP A 53 -2.50 -25.58 -2.42
N GLN A 54 -1.45 -25.17 -1.68
CA GLN A 54 -1.47 -25.15 -0.22
C GLN A 54 -2.49 -24.18 0.36
N LEU A 55 -2.70 -23.01 -0.28
CA LEU A 55 -3.75 -22.08 0.14
C LEU A 55 -5.14 -22.65 -0.13
N LYS A 56 -5.29 -23.37 -1.26
CA LYS A 56 -6.56 -24.04 -1.63
C LYS A 56 -6.90 -25.22 -0.72
N LEU A 57 -5.92 -25.78 0.00
CA LEU A 57 -6.16 -26.82 1.01
C LEU A 57 -6.79 -26.26 2.31
N ILE A 58 -6.76 -24.94 2.53
CA ILE A 58 -7.41 -24.32 3.69
C ILE A 58 -8.92 -24.40 3.47
N PRO A 59 -9.68 -25.08 4.35
CA PRO A 59 -11.13 -25.19 4.19
C PRO A 59 -11.82 -23.82 4.23
N ASP A 60 -12.91 -23.67 3.49
CA ASP A 60 -13.65 -22.39 3.39
C ASP A 60 -14.20 -21.87 4.72
N ASN A 61 -14.39 -22.78 5.69
CA ASN A 61 -14.86 -22.44 7.04
C ASN A 61 -13.73 -22.14 8.04
N LYS A 62 -12.47 -22.03 7.58
CA LYS A 62 -11.33 -21.66 8.43
C LYS A 62 -10.90 -20.24 8.13
N GLN A 63 -10.57 -19.50 9.20
CA GLN A 63 -10.03 -18.17 9.07
C GLN A 63 -8.57 -18.21 8.64
N ILE A 64 -8.13 -17.15 7.97
CA ILE A 64 -6.74 -16.89 7.64
C ILE A 64 -6.30 -15.66 8.42
N TRP A 65 -5.19 -15.77 9.15
CA TRP A 65 -4.56 -14.66 9.87
C TRP A 65 -3.22 -14.36 9.22
N ILE A 66 -3.12 -13.21 8.56
CA ILE A 66 -1.84 -12.70 8.06
C ILE A 66 -1.19 -11.95 9.21
N THR A 67 -0.45 -12.68 10.04
CA THR A 67 0.16 -12.15 11.28
C THR A 67 1.37 -11.27 11.00
N GLU A 68 1.97 -11.39 9.82
CA GLU A 68 3.04 -10.51 9.36
C GLU A 68 2.98 -10.31 7.84
N TYR A 69 3.04 -9.07 7.39
CA TYR A 69 3.35 -8.74 5.99
C TYR A 69 4.12 -7.44 5.86
N ASN A 70 5.03 -7.39 4.89
CA ASN A 70 5.61 -6.15 4.37
C ASN A 70 6.35 -6.40 3.03
N LEU A 71 6.82 -5.32 2.40
CA LEU A 71 7.88 -5.39 1.40
C LEU A 71 9.16 -5.90 2.06
N PHE A 72 9.78 -6.91 1.46
CA PHE A 72 11.01 -7.50 1.96
C PHE A 72 12.17 -7.26 0.99
N GLU A 73 13.29 -6.79 1.52
CA GLU A 73 14.55 -6.60 0.82
C GLU A 73 15.65 -7.35 1.56
N ASN A 74 16.72 -7.71 0.86
CA ASN A 74 17.87 -8.32 1.51
C ASN A 74 18.59 -7.26 2.37
N VAL A 75 18.16 -7.12 3.62
CA VAL A 75 18.69 -6.15 4.59
C VAL A 75 19.53 -6.80 5.70
N PHE A 76 19.65 -8.12 5.66
CA PHE A 76 20.37 -8.96 6.63
C PHE A 76 21.62 -9.63 6.05
N GLY A 77 22.04 -9.25 4.84
CA GLY A 77 23.28 -9.71 4.22
C GLY A 77 24.52 -9.48 5.10
N LYS A 78 25.52 -10.36 4.97
CA LYS A 78 26.71 -10.38 5.84
C LYS A 78 27.63 -9.17 5.60
N ASN A 79 27.67 -8.63 4.38
CA ASN A 79 28.46 -7.45 4.02
C ASN A 79 27.60 -6.34 3.38
N ASN A 80 28.09 -5.09 3.37
CA ASN A 80 27.36 -3.94 2.80
C ASN A 80 27.02 -4.10 1.30
N ARG A 81 27.76 -4.92 0.55
CA ARG A 81 27.43 -5.26 -0.85
C ARG A 81 26.24 -6.23 -1.00
N ASP A 82 25.98 -7.03 0.03
CA ASP A 82 24.87 -7.99 0.08
C ASP A 82 23.58 -7.34 0.61
N LYS A 83 23.71 -6.26 1.38
CA LYS A 83 22.57 -5.46 1.88
C LYS A 83 22.08 -4.56 0.76
N GLN A 84 20.98 -4.92 0.13
CA GLN A 84 20.41 -4.22 -1.02
C GLN A 84 19.01 -3.70 -0.68
N GLN A 85 18.90 -2.82 0.32
CA GLN A 85 17.70 -2.00 0.43
C GLN A 85 17.65 -1.09 -0.80
N ARG A 86 16.50 -1.02 -1.46
CA ARG A 86 16.31 -0.24 -2.69
C ARG A 86 15.10 0.65 -2.61
N VAL A 87 13.98 0.12 -2.12
CA VAL A 87 12.67 0.78 -2.12
C VAL A 87 12.25 1.23 -0.72
N MET A 88 12.73 0.55 0.33
CA MET A 88 12.27 0.77 1.70
C MET A 88 12.29 2.24 2.15
N GLY A 89 11.16 2.71 2.68
CA GLY A 89 11.00 4.07 3.18
C GLY A 89 10.69 5.14 2.12
N SER A 90 10.71 4.78 0.83
CA SER A 90 10.20 5.63 -0.25
C SER A 90 8.66 5.69 -0.27
N TRP A 91 8.08 6.65 -0.98
CA TRP A 91 6.63 6.71 -1.21
C TRP A 91 6.10 5.45 -1.90
N THR A 92 6.85 4.88 -2.87
CA THR A 92 6.54 3.59 -3.49
C THR A 92 6.37 2.47 -2.47
N HIS A 93 7.18 2.45 -1.39
CA HIS A 93 7.03 1.47 -0.31
C HIS A 93 5.67 1.59 0.40
N GLY A 94 5.22 2.82 0.66
CA GLY A 94 3.92 3.08 1.27
C GLY A 94 2.75 2.62 0.40
N LEU A 95 2.79 2.94 -0.90
CA LEU A 95 1.77 2.47 -1.84
C LEU A 95 1.76 0.94 -1.96
N TYR A 96 2.95 0.32 -2.04
CA TYR A 96 3.09 -1.15 -2.07
C TYR A 96 2.41 -1.82 -0.87
N ALA A 97 2.70 -1.35 0.35
CA ALA A 97 2.13 -1.91 1.57
C ALA A 97 0.60 -1.71 1.66
N LEU A 98 0.11 -0.54 1.23
CA LEU A 98 -1.33 -0.29 1.13
C LEU A 98 -1.99 -1.23 0.12
N THR A 99 -1.42 -1.37 -1.08
CA THR A 99 -1.95 -2.28 -2.11
C THR A 99 -2.00 -3.72 -1.62
N MET A 100 -0.97 -4.22 -0.92
CA MET A 100 -1.04 -5.54 -0.27
C MET A 100 -2.23 -5.66 0.68
N SER A 101 -2.44 -4.64 1.52
CA SER A 101 -3.53 -4.62 2.50
C SER A 101 -4.91 -4.66 1.83
N LEU A 102 -5.07 -3.93 0.73
CA LEU A 102 -6.31 -3.92 -0.04
C LEU A 102 -6.55 -5.24 -0.79
N LEU A 103 -5.49 -5.91 -1.27
CA LEU A 103 -5.61 -7.21 -1.93
C LEU A 103 -6.10 -8.30 -0.98
N PHE A 104 -5.77 -8.22 0.31
CA PHE A 104 -6.24 -9.19 1.30
C PHE A 104 -7.76 -9.16 1.50
N LEU A 105 -8.42 -8.05 1.17
CA LEU A 105 -9.89 -7.96 1.20
C LEU A 105 -10.57 -8.84 0.12
N GLU A 106 -9.82 -9.32 -0.88
CA GLU A 106 -10.35 -10.21 -1.92
C GLU A 106 -10.65 -11.63 -1.43
N ASP A 107 -10.14 -12.03 -0.26
CA ASP A 107 -10.43 -13.34 0.36
C ASP A 107 -11.14 -13.13 1.69
N SER A 108 -12.45 -13.40 1.72
CA SER A 108 -13.30 -13.22 2.90
C SER A 108 -12.91 -14.09 4.11
N ARG A 109 -12.04 -15.09 3.92
CA ARG A 109 -11.49 -15.89 5.02
C ARG A 109 -10.43 -15.13 5.80
N ILE A 110 -9.82 -14.09 5.22
CA ILE A 110 -8.81 -13.28 5.91
C ILE A 110 -9.50 -12.41 6.96
N ALA A 111 -9.33 -12.79 8.23
CA ALA A 111 -9.92 -12.09 9.36
C ALA A 111 -8.97 -11.07 10.00
N ILE A 112 -7.65 -11.28 9.84
CA ILE A 112 -6.62 -10.44 10.45
C ILE A 112 -5.50 -10.21 9.43
N ALA A 113 -5.03 -8.97 9.32
CA ALA A 113 -3.81 -8.62 8.61
C ALA A 113 -2.97 -7.62 9.43
N CYS A 114 -1.74 -7.99 9.77
CA CYS A 114 -0.84 -7.20 10.60
C CYS A 114 0.41 -6.78 9.82
N ASN A 115 0.54 -5.49 9.56
CA ASN A 115 1.75 -4.95 8.92
C ASN A 115 2.93 -5.04 9.90
N HIS A 116 3.99 -5.71 9.49
CA HIS A 116 5.23 -5.80 10.25
C HIS A 116 6.08 -4.57 9.94
N VAL A 117 6.31 -3.60 10.83
CA VAL A 117 5.93 -3.50 12.25
C VAL A 117 5.27 -2.15 12.58
N LEU A 118 4.64 -2.03 13.75
CA LEU A 118 4.05 -0.76 14.17
C LEU A 118 5.10 0.33 14.43
N THR A 119 6.07 0.09 15.32
CA THR A 119 7.11 1.08 15.68
C THR A 119 8.50 0.54 15.42
N GLY A 120 9.39 1.34 14.82
CA GLY A 120 10.73 0.90 14.49
C GLY A 120 11.42 1.81 13.48
N ASN A 121 12.06 1.21 12.48
CA ASN A 121 12.83 1.92 11.46
C ASN A 121 12.19 1.88 10.05
N SER A 122 12.73 2.65 9.11
CA SER A 122 12.22 2.84 7.73
C SER A 122 12.09 1.57 6.89
N ARG A 123 12.67 0.44 7.31
CA ARG A 123 12.56 -0.84 6.59
C ARG A 123 11.15 -1.41 6.66
N PHE A 124 10.55 -1.35 7.83
CA PHE A 124 9.31 -2.06 8.12
C PHE A 124 8.29 -1.24 8.91
N ALA A 125 8.73 -0.23 9.67
CA ALA A 125 7.86 0.39 10.64
C ALA A 125 6.83 1.34 10.03
N ALA A 126 5.61 1.34 10.55
CA ALA A 126 4.60 2.37 10.30
C ALA A 126 4.92 3.69 11.02
N ILE A 127 5.52 3.63 12.22
CA ILE A 127 5.87 4.78 13.05
C ILE A 127 7.36 4.76 13.37
N PHE A 128 8.04 5.88 13.13
CA PHE A 128 9.46 6.02 13.47
C PHE A 128 9.67 6.05 14.99
N ALA A 129 10.59 5.22 15.49
CA ALA A 129 10.86 5.14 16.92
C ALA A 129 11.56 6.39 17.47
N ASN A 130 12.54 6.93 16.74
CA ASN A 130 13.44 8.02 17.13
C ASN A 130 14.04 8.75 15.90
N LYS A 131 14.90 9.75 16.12
CA LYS A 131 15.48 10.59 15.05
C LYS A 131 16.35 9.81 14.05
N GLY A 132 16.99 8.73 14.48
CA GLY A 132 17.86 7.87 13.65
C GLY A 132 17.12 6.65 13.08
N SER A 133 15.79 6.64 13.12
CA SER A 133 15.00 5.49 12.68
C SER A 133 14.92 5.33 11.16
N PHE A 134 15.53 6.21 10.37
CA PHE A 134 15.58 6.02 8.93
C PHE A 134 16.96 5.55 8.53
N ILE A 135 17.01 4.39 7.89
CA ILE A 135 18.25 3.77 7.44
C ILE A 135 18.44 4.19 5.98
N ASN A 136 19.16 5.28 5.75
CA ASN A 136 19.53 5.75 4.42
C ASN A 136 20.99 5.32 4.14
N PRO A 137 21.23 4.45 3.15
CA PRO A 137 22.59 3.96 2.87
C PRO A 137 23.45 5.00 2.14
N SER A 138 22.85 6.06 1.61
CA SER A 138 23.53 7.17 0.94
C SER A 138 23.78 8.37 1.87
N ASP A 139 23.22 8.37 3.08
CA ASP A 139 23.33 9.46 4.05
C ASP A 139 23.09 8.95 5.47
N GLU A 140 24.18 8.72 6.22
CA GLU A 140 24.11 8.25 7.62
C GLU A 140 23.57 9.31 8.59
N ASP A 141 23.57 10.58 8.18
CA ASP A 141 23.05 11.69 8.94
C ASP A 141 21.57 11.98 8.66
N PHE A 142 20.94 11.21 7.79
CA PHE A 142 19.52 11.35 7.51
C PHE A 142 18.69 11.19 8.80
N ARG A 143 17.94 12.25 9.16
CA ARG A 143 17.09 12.27 10.36
C ARG A 143 15.61 12.37 10.02
N VAL A 144 14.81 11.71 10.85
CA VAL A 144 13.35 11.77 10.80
C VAL A 144 12.78 12.42 12.04
N LYS A 145 11.52 12.86 11.94
CA LYS A 145 10.77 13.29 13.13
C LYS A 145 10.43 12.05 13.98
N PRO A 146 10.83 11.98 15.26
CA PRO A 146 10.42 10.88 16.12
C PRO A 146 8.90 10.76 16.21
N LYS A 147 8.39 9.53 16.26
CA LYS A 147 6.95 9.23 16.36
C LYS A 147 6.10 9.75 15.21
N SER A 148 6.71 10.19 14.10
CA SER A 148 5.98 10.49 12.88
C SER A 148 5.70 9.20 12.09
N LEU A 149 4.75 9.29 11.18
CA LEU A 149 4.42 8.21 10.26
C LEU A 149 5.53 8.07 9.20
N SER A 150 5.88 6.83 8.90
CA SER A 150 6.68 6.47 7.73
C SER A 150 5.83 6.53 6.45
N ALA A 151 6.41 6.12 5.31
CA ALA A 151 5.65 5.94 4.08
C ALA A 151 4.48 4.96 4.28
N THR A 152 4.77 3.79 4.85
CA THR A 152 3.78 2.75 5.16
C THR A 152 2.77 3.23 6.20
N GLY A 153 3.21 3.91 7.26
CA GLY A 153 2.28 4.46 8.25
C GLY A 153 1.35 5.53 7.66
N SER A 154 1.87 6.36 6.75
CA SER A 154 1.07 7.41 6.12
C SER A 154 -0.04 6.83 5.25
N THR A 155 0.26 5.82 4.43
CA THR A 155 -0.75 5.19 3.57
C THR A 155 -1.71 4.30 4.34
N LEU A 156 -1.23 3.51 5.31
CA LEU A 156 -2.08 2.65 6.13
C LEU A 156 -2.93 3.43 7.13
N SER A 157 -2.53 4.64 7.55
CA SER A 157 -3.39 5.49 8.37
C SER A 157 -4.70 5.85 7.67
N LEU A 158 -4.65 6.15 6.36
CA LEU A 158 -5.85 6.40 5.58
C LEU A 158 -6.74 5.16 5.45
N LEU A 159 -6.15 3.97 5.34
CA LEU A 159 -6.91 2.72 5.35
C LEU A 159 -7.58 2.48 6.71
N GLY A 160 -6.86 2.70 7.81
CA GLY A 160 -7.41 2.61 9.15
C GLY A 160 -8.59 3.58 9.37
N GLU A 161 -8.45 4.82 8.89
CA GLU A 161 -9.55 5.77 8.91
C GLU A 161 -10.73 5.34 8.02
N ALA A 162 -10.46 4.84 6.80
CA ALA A 162 -11.47 4.38 5.85
C ALA A 162 -12.29 3.19 6.35
N THR A 163 -11.69 2.35 7.19
CA THR A 163 -12.27 1.10 7.69
C THR A 163 -12.84 1.23 9.11
N SER A 164 -12.50 2.28 9.84
CA SER A 164 -12.90 2.47 11.23
C SER A 164 -14.42 2.43 11.39
N GLY A 165 -14.91 1.43 12.14
CA GLY A 165 -16.35 1.22 12.41
C GLY A 165 -17.15 0.64 11.24
N MET A 166 -16.53 0.39 10.09
CA MET A 166 -17.21 -0.19 8.93
C MET A 166 -17.35 -1.70 9.07
N THR A 167 -18.42 -2.27 8.51
CA THR A 167 -18.73 -3.71 8.65
C THR A 167 -18.79 -4.45 7.31
N GLN A 168 -18.85 -3.72 6.21
CA GLN A 168 -18.89 -4.26 4.86
C GLN A 168 -17.79 -3.62 4.02
N ALA A 169 -17.25 -4.39 3.07
CA ALA A 169 -16.28 -3.92 2.09
C ALA A 169 -16.68 -4.40 0.70
N GLN A 170 -16.59 -3.52 -0.30
CA GLN A 170 -16.84 -3.87 -1.70
C GLN A 170 -15.76 -3.27 -2.60
N LYS A 171 -15.23 -4.10 -3.49
CA LYS A 171 -14.23 -3.65 -4.47
C LYS A 171 -14.88 -2.68 -5.45
N ILE A 172 -14.22 -1.57 -5.74
CA ILE A 172 -14.71 -0.58 -6.70
C ILE A 172 -14.42 -1.10 -8.12
N ASP A 173 -15.42 -1.01 -8.99
CA ASP A 173 -15.26 -1.27 -10.42
C ASP A 173 -14.84 0.02 -11.14
N PHE A 174 -13.67 0.01 -11.77
CA PHE A 174 -13.13 1.14 -12.56
C PHE A 174 -13.24 0.88 -14.06
N SER A 175 -14.21 0.09 -14.52
CA SER A 175 -14.37 -0.27 -15.93
C SER A 175 -14.74 0.93 -16.82
N PRO A 176 -14.10 1.10 -18.00
CA PRO A 176 -13.03 0.26 -18.54
C PRO A 176 -11.69 0.45 -17.79
N GLU A 177 -11.09 -0.67 -17.35
CA GLU A 177 -9.89 -0.65 -16.51
C GLU A 177 -8.66 -0.19 -17.30
N SER A 178 -8.04 0.89 -16.85
CA SER A 178 -6.69 1.25 -17.30
C SER A 178 -5.69 0.29 -16.67
N THR A 179 -4.88 -0.41 -17.49
CA THR A 179 -3.91 -1.40 -17.00
C THR A 179 -2.47 -0.92 -17.16
N LEU A 180 -1.63 -1.31 -16.20
CA LEU A 180 -0.19 -1.11 -16.18
C LEU A 180 0.51 -2.45 -16.42
N VAL A 181 1.79 -2.39 -16.83
CA VAL A 181 2.60 -3.58 -17.11
C VAL A 181 3.74 -3.69 -16.12
N GLY A 182 3.69 -4.74 -15.29
CA GLY A 182 4.70 -5.06 -14.29
C GLY A 182 5.70 -6.10 -14.79
N LYS A 183 6.43 -6.69 -13.82
CA LYS A 183 7.45 -7.70 -14.08
C LYS A 183 6.88 -8.88 -14.89
N LYS A 184 7.65 -9.36 -15.89
CA LYS A 184 7.29 -10.49 -16.77
C LYS A 184 5.96 -10.25 -17.52
N ASN A 185 5.72 -9.02 -17.98
CA ASN A 185 4.51 -8.60 -18.69
C ASN A 185 3.22 -8.83 -17.89
N PHE A 186 3.30 -8.89 -16.56
CA PHE A 186 2.14 -9.05 -15.70
C PHE A 186 1.28 -7.78 -15.73
N LYS A 187 0.02 -7.90 -16.15
CA LYS A 187 -0.91 -6.76 -16.20
C LYS A 187 -1.61 -6.58 -14.86
N TYR A 188 -1.79 -5.34 -14.43
CA TYR A 188 -2.49 -4.99 -13.19
C TYR A 188 -3.18 -3.62 -13.30
N PRO A 189 -4.16 -3.31 -12.44
CA PRO A 189 -4.88 -2.03 -12.49
C PRO A 189 -3.98 -0.81 -12.29
N ALA A 190 -4.27 0.27 -13.03
CA ALA A 190 -3.78 1.61 -12.70
C ALA A 190 -4.51 2.20 -11.48
N LEU A 191 -5.81 1.90 -11.34
CA LEU A 191 -6.63 2.27 -10.20
C LEU A 191 -7.10 1.04 -9.45
N TYR A 192 -6.96 1.06 -8.13
CA TYR A 192 -7.43 -0.02 -7.26
C TYR A 192 -8.01 0.57 -5.98
N GLY A 193 -9.13 0.03 -5.51
CA GLY A 193 -9.83 0.64 -4.37
C GLY A 193 -11.03 -0.16 -3.90
N TRP A 194 -11.52 0.24 -2.74
CA TRP A 194 -12.62 -0.41 -2.02
C TRP A 194 -13.53 0.66 -1.40
N THR A 195 -14.82 0.39 -1.37
CA THR A 195 -15.78 1.07 -0.49
C THR A 195 -15.95 0.29 0.80
N PHE A 196 -16.30 1.01 1.85
CA PHE A 196 -16.58 0.48 3.17
C PHE A 196 -17.86 1.13 3.70
N ASN A 197 -18.75 0.34 4.31
CA ASN A 197 -19.97 0.88 4.88
C ASN A 197 -20.39 0.16 6.17
N ASP A 198 -21.19 0.84 6.99
CA ASP A 198 -21.83 0.31 8.20
C ASP A 198 -23.36 0.36 8.13
N GLY A 199 -23.92 0.59 6.93
CA GLY A 199 -25.34 0.83 6.69
C GLY A 199 -25.82 2.27 6.94
N LYS A 200 -24.98 3.17 7.50
CA LYS A 200 -25.29 4.59 7.74
C LYS A 200 -24.27 5.54 7.12
N HIS A 201 -23.01 5.16 7.15
CA HIS A 201 -21.87 5.90 6.65
C HIS A 201 -21.21 5.10 5.53
N SER A 202 -20.69 5.80 4.53
CA SER A 202 -19.92 5.20 3.45
C SER A 202 -18.58 5.90 3.33
N GLN A 203 -17.53 5.10 3.20
CA GLN A 203 -16.17 5.55 2.96
C GLN A 203 -15.58 4.80 1.78
N ALA A 204 -14.56 5.36 1.15
CA ALA A 204 -13.81 4.67 0.12
C ALA A 204 -12.33 4.98 0.24
N ILE A 205 -11.50 4.06 -0.22
CA ILE A 205 -10.07 4.28 -0.44
C ILE A 205 -9.70 3.88 -1.86
N ILE A 206 -8.99 4.75 -2.56
CA ILE A 206 -8.59 4.57 -3.95
C ILE A 206 -7.11 4.88 -4.08
N THR A 207 -6.35 3.96 -4.66
CA THR A 207 -4.96 4.16 -5.04
C THR A 207 -4.85 4.40 -6.54
N ASN A 208 -4.14 5.45 -6.95
CA ASN A 208 -3.66 5.63 -8.31
C ASN A 208 -2.19 5.20 -8.36
N LEU A 209 -1.94 4.07 -9.02
CA LEU A 209 -0.62 3.45 -9.13
C LEU A 209 0.12 3.86 -10.42
N SER A 210 -0.50 4.70 -11.25
CA SER A 210 0.08 5.17 -12.51
C SER A 210 0.91 6.44 -12.34
N ASN A 211 1.68 6.75 -13.38
CA ASN A 211 2.38 8.03 -13.53
C ASN A 211 1.49 9.16 -14.07
N GLN A 212 0.19 8.93 -14.24
CA GLN A 212 -0.75 9.90 -14.78
C GLN A 212 -1.73 10.37 -13.71
N ASN A 213 -2.18 11.61 -13.81
CA ASN A 213 -3.34 12.05 -13.06
C ASN A 213 -4.59 11.47 -13.73
N ILE A 214 -5.45 10.81 -12.97
CA ILE A 214 -6.64 10.13 -13.49
C ILE A 214 -7.89 10.80 -12.93
N ARG A 215 -8.80 11.21 -13.82
CA ARG A 215 -10.14 11.69 -13.45
C ARG A 215 -11.05 10.49 -13.26
N ILE A 216 -11.82 10.46 -12.18
CA ILE A 216 -12.89 9.48 -11.99
C ILE A 216 -14.22 10.17 -11.71
N ASN A 217 -15.30 9.56 -12.17
CA ASN A 217 -16.66 9.91 -11.79
C ASN A 217 -17.02 9.18 -10.47
N LEU A 218 -17.48 9.92 -9.47
CA LEU A 218 -17.87 9.45 -8.16
C LEU A 218 -19.34 9.01 -8.08
N GLU A 219 -20.18 9.31 -9.08
CA GLU A 219 -21.61 8.94 -9.10
C GLU A 219 -21.83 7.43 -9.02
N GLN A 220 -20.84 6.63 -9.43
CA GLN A 220 -20.87 5.17 -9.32
C GLN A 220 -20.53 4.67 -7.90
N ILE A 221 -20.01 5.54 -7.04
CA ILE A 221 -19.51 5.21 -5.70
C ILE A 221 -20.35 5.91 -4.62
N PHE A 222 -20.78 7.15 -4.88
CA PHE A 222 -21.53 8.01 -3.96
C PHE A 222 -22.64 8.74 -4.72
N SER A 223 -23.74 9.03 -4.01
CA SER A 223 -24.90 9.74 -4.58
C SER A 223 -24.85 11.26 -4.40
N ASP A 224 -23.89 11.78 -3.62
CA ASP A 224 -23.77 13.20 -3.30
C ASP A 224 -22.30 13.55 -2.97
N SER A 225 -22.05 14.82 -2.68
CA SER A 225 -20.80 15.39 -2.21
C SER A 225 -20.17 14.58 -1.10
N VAL A 226 -18.88 14.34 -1.28
CA VAL A 226 -18.03 13.66 -0.30
C VAL A 226 -16.91 14.57 0.15
N SER A 227 -16.51 14.39 1.40
CA SER A 227 -15.21 14.90 1.86
C SER A 227 -14.11 13.97 1.38
N TYR A 228 -12.92 14.51 1.09
CA TYR A 228 -11.77 13.69 0.73
C TYR A 228 -10.49 14.10 1.43
N GLN A 229 -9.55 13.16 1.46
CA GLN A 229 -8.17 13.39 1.83
C GLN A 229 -7.26 12.66 0.83
N GLN A 230 -6.34 13.40 0.21
CA GLN A 230 -5.43 12.92 -0.82
C GLN A 230 -3.98 13.06 -0.39
N PHE A 231 -3.23 11.97 -0.44
CA PHE A 231 -1.78 11.95 -0.25
C PHE A 231 -1.08 11.55 -1.54
N SER A 232 -0.08 12.33 -1.94
CA SER A 232 0.79 12.01 -3.08
C SER A 232 2.21 12.51 -2.86
N ALA A 233 3.16 11.85 -3.51
CA ALA A 233 4.56 12.26 -3.60
C ALA A 233 5.19 11.66 -4.85
N ALA A 234 6.40 12.11 -5.21
CA ALA A 234 7.17 11.41 -6.23
C ALA A 234 7.52 10.00 -5.72
N PRO A 235 7.54 8.96 -6.58
CA PRO A 235 7.77 7.58 -6.17
C PRO A 235 9.02 7.38 -5.28
N GLN A 236 10.11 8.06 -5.62
CA GLN A 236 11.39 7.98 -4.91
C GLN A 236 11.47 8.86 -3.65
N THR A 237 10.45 9.68 -3.34
CA THR A 237 10.48 10.54 -2.15
C THR A 237 10.63 9.71 -0.88
N LEU A 238 11.72 9.90 -0.14
CA LEU A 238 11.92 9.28 1.18
C LEU A 238 11.05 9.99 2.22
N ILE A 239 10.18 9.22 2.87
CA ILE A 239 9.23 9.78 3.84
C ILE A 239 9.89 9.87 5.21
N LYS A 240 10.24 11.09 5.61
CA LYS A 240 10.84 11.42 6.93
C LYS A 240 9.84 11.90 7.99
N GLY A 241 8.58 12.00 7.59
CA GLY A 241 7.47 12.59 8.34
C GLY A 241 6.38 13.08 7.39
N ASN A 242 5.37 13.75 7.95
CA ASN A 242 4.18 14.18 7.20
C ASN A 242 4.46 15.32 6.21
N GLU A 243 5.55 16.05 6.39
CA GLU A 243 5.87 17.31 5.70
C GLU A 243 6.30 17.14 4.24
N VAL A 244 6.74 15.94 3.84
CA VAL A 244 7.20 15.68 2.46
C VAL A 244 6.10 15.13 1.56
N ILE A 245 4.92 14.89 2.11
CA ILE A 245 3.75 14.38 1.40
C ILE A 245 2.86 15.57 1.03
N LYS A 246 2.46 15.66 -0.24
CA LYS A 246 1.43 16.61 -0.65
C LYS A 246 0.08 16.13 -0.12
N ARG A 247 -0.57 16.98 0.69
CA ARG A 247 -1.87 16.70 1.30
C ARG A 247 -2.89 17.68 0.76
N LYS A 248 -4.04 17.15 0.35
CA LYS A 248 -5.21 17.96 -0.02
C LYS A 248 -6.44 17.37 0.64
N SER A 249 -7.26 18.23 1.23
CA SER A 249 -8.57 17.86 1.77
C SER A 249 -9.58 18.92 1.36
N ASP A 250 -10.75 18.49 0.90
CA ASP A 250 -11.83 19.36 0.44
C ASP A 250 -13.13 18.53 0.33
N THR A 251 -14.19 19.15 -0.18
CA THR A 251 -15.39 18.47 -0.68
C THR A 251 -15.41 18.40 -2.20
N VAL A 252 -16.00 17.36 -2.78
CA VAL A 252 -16.07 17.22 -4.24
C VAL A 252 -17.26 16.36 -4.69
N PHE A 253 -17.83 16.74 -5.83
CA PHE A 253 -18.80 15.97 -6.64
C PHE A 253 -18.96 16.63 -8.02
N PRO A 254 -19.29 15.90 -9.10
CA PRO A 254 -19.32 14.44 -9.22
C PRO A 254 -17.94 13.85 -9.56
N GLU A 255 -16.93 14.66 -9.84
CA GLU A 255 -15.63 14.16 -10.33
C GLU A 255 -14.48 14.55 -9.42
N ILE A 256 -13.54 13.64 -9.23
CA ILE A 256 -12.28 13.92 -8.53
C ILE A 256 -11.08 13.60 -9.42
N MET A 257 -10.05 14.43 -9.31
CA MET A 257 -8.74 14.18 -9.89
C MET A 257 -7.87 13.41 -8.91
N LEU A 258 -7.46 12.20 -9.28
CA LEU A 258 -6.52 11.38 -8.52
C LEU A 258 -5.10 11.66 -9.02
N PRO A 259 -4.22 12.29 -8.21
CA PRO A 259 -2.85 12.56 -8.63
C PRO A 259 -2.10 11.27 -8.98
N ALA A 260 -1.11 11.34 -9.88
CA ALA A 260 -0.17 10.25 -10.11
C ALA A 260 0.43 9.76 -8.78
N TYR A 261 0.59 8.44 -8.64
CA TYR A 261 1.16 7.80 -7.46
C TYR A 261 0.54 8.33 -6.15
N SER A 262 -0.74 8.09 -5.94
CA SER A 262 -1.48 8.65 -4.81
C SER A 262 -2.40 7.65 -4.12
N VAL A 263 -2.82 8.02 -2.93
CA VAL A 263 -3.95 7.41 -2.22
C VAL A 263 -4.95 8.50 -1.85
N THR A 264 -6.22 8.19 -2.04
CA THR A 264 -7.36 9.07 -1.76
C THR A 264 -8.32 8.34 -0.84
N LYS A 265 -8.63 8.93 0.32
CA LYS A 265 -9.77 8.55 1.15
C LYS A 265 -10.95 9.46 0.82
N LEU A 266 -12.14 8.88 0.68
CA LEU A 266 -13.41 9.58 0.48
C LEU A 266 -14.35 9.20 1.62
N SER A 267 -15.17 10.14 2.08
CA SER A 267 -16.16 9.89 3.13
C SER A 267 -17.44 10.65 2.82
N SER A 268 -18.58 9.95 2.85
CA SER A 268 -19.91 10.55 2.73
C SER A 268 -20.09 11.64 3.77
N LEU A 269 -20.68 12.76 3.39
CA LEU A 269 -21.05 13.80 4.35
C LEU A 269 -22.21 13.29 5.25
N PRO A 270 -22.28 13.73 6.51
CA PRO A 270 -23.43 13.43 7.36
C PRO A 270 -24.72 13.92 6.72
N SER A 271 -25.74 13.06 6.63
CA SER A 271 -27.10 13.49 6.28
C SER A 271 -27.64 14.30 7.47
N PHE A 272 -28.01 15.56 7.24
CA PHE A 272 -28.68 16.42 8.22
C PHE A 272 -30.18 16.15 8.28
#